data_AF-W2HU09-F1
#
_entry.id   AF-W2HU09-F1
#
_cell.length_a   1.000
_cell.length_b   1.000
_cell.length_c   1.000
_cell.angle_alpha   90.00
_cell.angle_beta   90.00
_cell.angle_gamma   90.00
#
_symmetry.space_group_name_H-M   'P 1'
#
loop_
_entity.id
_entity.type
_entity.pdbx_description
1 polymer ?
#
loop_
_entity_poly.entity_id
_entity_poly.type
_entity_poly.pdbx_seq_one_letter_code
_entity_poly.pdbx_strand_id
1 'polypeptide(L)'
;VLRDGLLNDAVIDFGIRMIAESPKPPRQWLSETSYVVMPINLSSNYWGVIIVEITFLATLTVCFYEPLHDHCYRKELDNTWDYQLRPYLEKWHSQSGSKEPFPKQIIVKWIGKPSQPDLKCCGVMVLGIVYAYLRNTHRFERHGVTEAYVSVIRLRLAWLLLCTTKMIPHSEKNLKEMQKTNQEISKVLLPQ
;
A
#
# COMPACT_ATOMS: atom_id res chain seq x y z
N VAL A 1 14.69 -6.35 -9.10
CA VAL A 1 13.26 -6.30 -8.70
C VAL A 1 12.76 -4.87 -8.54
N LEU A 2 13.40 -4.02 -7.72
CA LEU A 2 12.86 -2.67 -7.45
C LEU A 2 13.19 -1.57 -8.48
N ARG A 3 14.14 -1.78 -9.40
CA ARG A 3 14.48 -0.77 -10.42
C ARG A 3 13.36 -0.59 -11.45
N ASP A 4 12.97 -1.68 -12.12
CA ASP A 4 11.98 -1.65 -13.21
C ASP A 4 10.82 -2.65 -13.03
N GLY A 5 10.83 -3.43 -11.94
CA GLY A 5 9.80 -4.43 -11.67
C GLY A 5 8.55 -3.84 -11.03
N LEU A 6 7.41 -4.52 -11.24
CA LEU A 6 6.18 -4.26 -10.50
C LEU A 6 6.41 -4.60 -9.02
N LEU A 7 5.86 -3.77 -8.13
CA LEU A 7 5.85 -4.12 -6.71
C LEU A 7 4.86 -5.27 -6.51
N ASN A 8 5.27 -6.29 -5.77
CA ASN A 8 4.42 -7.42 -5.39
C ASN A 8 3.77 -7.16 -4.02
N ASP A 9 2.86 -8.05 -3.62
CA ASP A 9 2.09 -7.91 -2.39
C ASP A 9 2.99 -7.80 -1.14
N ALA A 10 4.11 -8.53 -1.12
CA ALA A 10 5.06 -8.51 0.00
C ALA A 10 5.73 -7.13 0.18
N VAL A 11 6.11 -6.48 -0.92
CA VAL A 11 6.72 -5.14 -0.85
C VAL A 11 5.67 -4.07 -0.48
N ILE A 12 4.43 -4.21 -0.96
CA ILE A 12 3.33 -3.31 -0.60
C ILE A 12 2.98 -3.44 0.89
N ASP A 13 2.78 -4.67 1.39
CA ASP A 13 2.50 -4.93 2.80
C ASP A 13 3.63 -4.43 3.70
N PHE A 14 4.89 -4.74 3.35
CA PHE A 14 6.05 -4.21 4.06
C PHE A 14 6.05 -2.67 4.09
N GLY A 15 5.82 -2.02 2.95
CA GLY A 15 5.79 -0.57 2.83
C GLY A 15 4.72 0.06 3.72
N ILE A 16 3.51 -0.49 3.73
CA ILE A 16 2.41 0.01 4.56
C ILE A 16 2.71 -0.15 6.05
N ARG A 17 3.28 -1.30 6.47
CA ARG A 17 3.68 -1.53 7.87
C ARG A 17 4.78 -0.58 8.36
N MET A 18 5.60 -0.05 7.45
CA MET A 18 6.57 0.99 7.77
C MET A 18 5.96 2.38 7.91
N ILE A 19 4.77 2.59 7.37
CA ILE A 19 4.05 3.88 7.42
C ILE A 19 3.10 3.92 8.63
N ALA A 20 2.41 2.80 8.90
CA ALA A 20 1.40 2.69 9.94
C ALA A 20 1.46 1.37 10.70
N GLU A 21 1.01 1.43 11.95
CA GLU A 21 0.74 0.24 12.75
C GLU A 21 -0.53 -0.46 12.28
N SER A 22 -0.53 -1.80 12.30
CA SER A 22 -1.73 -2.57 11.98
C SER A 22 -2.75 -2.49 13.12
N PRO A 23 -4.02 -2.16 12.82
CA PRO A 23 -5.08 -2.22 13.83
C PRO A 23 -5.27 -3.66 14.30
N LYS A 24 -5.89 -3.82 15.48
CA LYS A 24 -6.11 -5.14 16.12
C LYS A 24 -7.61 -5.48 16.23
N PRO A 25 -8.34 -5.68 15.12
CA PRO A 25 -9.74 -6.06 15.14
C PRO A 25 -9.96 -7.48 15.71
N PRO A 26 -11.10 -7.77 16.37
CA PRO A 26 -12.10 -6.81 16.85
C PRO A 26 -11.77 -6.25 18.25
N ARG A 27 -10.59 -6.55 18.81
CA ARG A 27 -10.21 -6.17 20.19
C ARG A 27 -10.09 -4.66 20.38
N GLN A 28 -9.74 -3.95 19.31
CA GLN A 28 -9.68 -2.50 19.25
C GLN A 28 -11.01 -1.97 18.67
N TRP A 29 -11.52 -0.85 19.17
CA TRP A 29 -12.68 -0.20 18.59
C TRP A 29 -12.32 0.46 17.25
N LEU A 30 -13.26 0.45 16.30
CA LEU A 30 -13.05 1.12 15.03
C LEU A 30 -12.76 2.62 15.23
N SER A 31 -13.42 3.27 16.20
CA SER A 31 -13.22 4.67 16.56
C SER A 31 -11.86 4.99 17.19
N GLU A 32 -11.11 3.98 17.65
CA GLU A 32 -9.73 4.14 18.14
C GLU A 32 -8.70 4.08 17.00
N THR A 33 -9.14 3.82 15.77
CA THR A 33 -8.29 3.77 14.59
C THR A 33 -8.48 5.06 13.80
N SER A 34 -7.41 5.78 13.48
CA SER A 34 -7.53 7.00 12.64
C SER A 34 -7.70 6.67 11.15
N TYR A 35 -7.05 5.60 10.69
CA TYR A 35 -7.07 5.20 9.28
C TYR A 35 -7.15 3.68 9.11
N VAL A 36 -7.93 3.23 8.13
CA VAL A 36 -7.85 1.87 7.58
C VAL A 36 -7.35 1.99 6.14
N VAL A 37 -6.29 1.27 5.80
CA VAL A 37 -5.67 1.29 4.46
C VAL A 37 -5.81 -0.10 3.85
N MET A 38 -6.41 -0.16 2.66
CA MET A 38 -6.57 -1.39 1.89
C MET A 38 -5.95 -1.21 0.50
N PRO A 39 -4.70 -1.64 0.28
CA PRO A 39 -4.15 -1.75 -1.07
C PRO A 39 -4.88 -2.89 -1.80
N ILE A 40 -5.12 -2.72 -3.09
CA ILE A 40 -5.88 -3.70 -3.90
C ILE A 40 -5.07 -4.02 -5.15
N ASN A 41 -4.82 -5.32 -5.35
CA ASN A 41 -4.21 -5.85 -6.55
C ASN A 41 -5.29 -6.06 -7.63
N LEU A 42 -5.55 -5.00 -8.37
CA LEU A 42 -6.56 -4.89 -9.41
C LEU A 42 -6.15 -5.74 -10.62
N SER A 43 -7.04 -6.63 -11.04
CA SER A 43 -6.78 -7.57 -12.16
C SER A 43 -5.46 -8.34 -12.07
N SER A 44 -4.96 -8.59 -10.84
CA SER A 44 -3.74 -9.36 -10.54
C SER A 44 -2.42 -8.79 -11.06
N ASN A 45 -2.39 -7.56 -11.58
CA ASN A 45 -1.16 -6.95 -12.10
C ASN A 45 -1.05 -5.43 -11.86
N TYR A 46 -2.04 -4.83 -11.21
CA TYR A 46 -2.15 -3.39 -11.06
C TYR A 46 -2.54 -3.02 -9.63
N TRP A 47 -2.12 -1.85 -9.14
CA TRP A 47 -2.34 -1.46 -7.75
C TRP A 47 -3.20 -0.20 -7.65
N GLY A 48 -4.29 -0.31 -6.90
CA GLY A 48 -5.05 0.81 -6.35
C GLY A 48 -5.10 0.76 -4.83
N VAL A 49 -5.73 1.75 -4.20
CA VAL A 49 -5.87 1.78 -2.74
C VAL A 49 -7.15 2.47 -2.31
N ILE A 50 -7.76 1.93 -1.26
CA ILE A 50 -8.83 2.56 -0.49
C ILE A 50 -8.24 2.97 0.86
N ILE A 51 -8.38 4.25 1.21
CA ILE A 51 -8.00 4.80 2.51
C ILE A 51 -9.27 5.29 3.18
N VAL A 52 -9.60 4.73 4.34
CA VAL A 52 -10.74 5.15 5.16
C VAL A 52 -10.19 5.94 6.34
N GLU A 53 -10.42 7.25 6.33
CA GLU A 53 -10.22 8.11 7.49
C GLU A 53 -11.44 8.03 8.40
N ILE A 54 -11.18 7.80 9.68
CA ILE A 54 -12.22 7.67 10.70
C ILE A 54 -12.11 8.88 11.62
N THR A 55 -13.05 9.81 11.49
CA THR A 55 -13.12 10.98 12.36
C THR A 55 -14.06 10.68 13.53
N PHE A 56 -13.64 11.03 14.75
CA PHE A 56 -14.43 10.86 15.96
C PHE A 56 -15.84 11.49 15.80
N LEU A 57 -16.88 10.80 16.29
CA LEU A 57 -18.30 11.17 16.17
C LEU A 57 -18.94 11.03 14.77
N ALA A 58 -18.73 9.88 14.13
CA ALA A 58 -19.63 9.30 13.13
C ALA A 58 -19.47 9.71 11.65
N THR A 59 -18.27 10.11 11.22
CA THR A 59 -17.97 10.29 9.79
C THR A 59 -16.84 9.36 9.34
N LEU A 60 -17.08 8.64 8.25
CA LEU A 60 -16.04 7.96 7.47
C LEU A 60 -15.77 8.76 6.21
N THR A 61 -14.51 9.16 6.00
CA THR A 61 -14.08 9.68 4.70
C THR A 61 -13.33 8.58 3.97
N VAL A 62 -13.88 8.12 2.86
CA VAL A 62 -13.35 7.04 2.03
C VAL A 62 -12.68 7.66 0.81
N CYS A 63 -11.38 7.49 0.70
CA CYS A 63 -10.57 8.02 -0.38
C CYS A 63 -10.13 6.87 -1.30
N PHE A 64 -10.56 6.92 -2.55
CA PHE A 64 -10.12 6.00 -3.60
C PHE A 64 -8.99 6.61 -4.41
N TYR A 65 -7.95 5.82 -4.66
CA TYR A 65 -6.86 6.21 -5.54
C TYR A 65 -6.52 5.09 -6.50
N GLU A 66 -6.53 5.46 -7.78
CA GLU A 66 -6.16 4.61 -8.90
C GLU A 66 -5.26 5.43 -9.83
N PRO A 67 -3.95 5.09 -9.93
CA PRO A 67 -2.96 5.96 -10.57
C PRO A 67 -3.10 6.18 -12.08
N LEU A 68 -3.76 5.29 -12.84
CA LEU A 68 -4.01 5.44 -14.29
C LEU A 68 -5.27 6.22 -14.62
N HIS A 69 -6.20 6.31 -13.67
CA HIS A 69 -7.56 6.77 -13.88
C HIS A 69 -8.36 5.92 -14.90
N ASP A 70 -8.08 4.64 -14.95
CA ASP A 70 -8.78 3.66 -15.78
C ASP A 70 -10.18 3.34 -15.19
N HIS A 71 -11.20 3.39 -16.04
CA HIS A 71 -12.59 3.21 -15.61
C HIS A 71 -12.90 1.80 -15.09
N CYS A 72 -12.26 0.75 -15.63
CA CYS A 72 -12.47 -0.62 -15.19
C CYS A 72 -11.86 -0.85 -13.80
N TYR A 73 -10.65 -0.36 -13.58
CA TYR A 73 -9.98 -0.41 -12.27
C TYR A 73 -10.72 0.39 -11.20
N ARG A 74 -11.24 1.57 -11.56
CA ARG A 74 -12.07 2.36 -10.64
C ARG A 74 -13.33 1.62 -10.22
N LYS A 75 -14.02 0.97 -11.16
CA LYS A 75 -15.21 0.14 -10.86
C LYS A 75 -14.86 -1.04 -9.93
N GLU A 76 -13.68 -1.63 -10.08
CA GLU A 76 -13.21 -2.71 -9.20
C GLU A 76 -12.95 -2.20 -7.77
N LEU A 77 -12.42 -0.97 -7.60
CA LEU A 77 -12.31 -0.31 -6.29
C LEU A 77 -13.68 -0.04 -5.67
N ASP A 78 -14.63 0.51 -6.44
CA ASP A 78 -16.00 0.76 -5.96
C ASP A 78 -16.66 -0.55 -5.48
N ASN A 79 -16.56 -1.63 -6.28
CA ASN A 79 -17.06 -2.94 -5.89
C ASN A 79 -16.36 -3.47 -4.63
N THR A 80 -15.05 -3.28 -4.51
CA THR A 80 -14.30 -3.74 -3.33
C THR A 80 -14.73 -2.98 -2.08
N TRP A 81 -15.00 -1.68 -2.20
CA TRP A 81 -15.59 -0.89 -1.13
C TRP A 81 -16.94 -1.45 -0.69
N ASP A 82 -17.90 -1.55 -1.63
CA ASP A 82 -19.29 -1.89 -1.33
C ASP A 82 -19.47 -3.32 -0.85
N TYR A 83 -18.75 -4.28 -1.42
CA TYR A 83 -18.96 -5.70 -1.18
C TYR A 83 -17.93 -6.35 -0.24
N GLN A 84 -16.82 -5.67 0.08
CA GLN A 84 -15.77 -6.24 0.93
C GLN A 84 -15.43 -5.33 2.12
N LEU A 85 -14.86 -4.15 1.86
CA LEU A 85 -14.28 -3.33 2.93
C LEU A 85 -15.36 -2.76 3.85
N ARG A 86 -16.42 -2.17 3.30
CA ARG A 86 -17.49 -1.60 4.12
C ARG A 86 -18.19 -2.66 4.99
N PRO A 87 -18.66 -3.81 4.45
CA PRO A 87 -19.21 -4.88 5.28
C PRO A 87 -18.23 -5.37 6.36
N TYR A 88 -16.94 -5.42 6.05
CA TYR A 88 -15.91 -5.76 7.03
C TYR A 88 -15.82 -4.74 8.17
N LEU A 89 -15.85 -3.43 7.87
CA LEU A 89 -15.84 -2.37 8.87
C LEU A 89 -17.10 -2.37 9.74
N GLU A 90 -18.28 -2.59 9.15
CA GLU A 90 -19.54 -2.75 9.87
C GLU A 90 -19.49 -3.95 10.83
N LYS A 91 -18.93 -5.07 10.36
CA LYS A 91 -18.72 -6.27 11.17
C LYS A 91 -17.70 -6.03 12.29
N TRP A 92 -16.56 -5.39 12.00
CA TRP A 92 -15.57 -5.04 13.02
C TRP A 92 -16.21 -4.16 14.09
N HIS A 93 -16.89 -3.08 13.70
CA HIS A 93 -17.56 -2.17 14.63
C HIS A 93 -18.53 -2.90 15.57
N SER A 94 -19.42 -3.73 15.02
CA SER A 94 -20.40 -4.50 15.80
C SER A 94 -19.75 -5.52 16.75
N GLN A 95 -18.67 -6.17 16.32
CA GLN A 95 -17.96 -7.17 17.14
C GLN A 95 -17.06 -6.57 18.21
N SER A 96 -16.64 -5.31 18.04
CA SER A 96 -15.76 -4.61 18.98
C SER A 96 -16.47 -4.18 20.28
N GLY A 97 -17.80 -4.36 20.36
CA GLY A 97 -18.60 -4.02 21.55
C GLY A 97 -18.89 -2.53 21.68
N SER A 98 -18.71 -1.76 20.61
CA SER A 98 -19.10 -0.35 20.58
C SER A 98 -20.60 -0.20 20.79
N LYS A 99 -20.99 0.70 21.71
CA LYS A 99 -22.40 1.03 21.98
C LYS A 99 -22.97 2.04 20.98
N GLU A 100 -22.10 2.74 20.26
CA GLU A 100 -22.48 3.71 19.25
C GLU A 100 -22.89 3.02 17.95
N PRO A 101 -23.82 3.58 17.17
CA PRO A 101 -24.12 3.06 15.84
C PRO A 101 -22.91 3.20 14.91
N PHE A 102 -22.81 2.34 13.91
CA PHE A 102 -21.84 2.51 12.83
C PHE A 102 -22.04 3.89 12.16
N PRO A 103 -20.96 4.60 11.78
CA PRO A 103 -21.04 5.91 11.13
C PRO A 103 -22.05 5.94 9.98
N LYS A 104 -23.05 6.81 10.08
CA LYS A 104 -24.07 7.00 9.03
C LYS A 104 -23.58 7.89 7.89
N GLN A 105 -22.69 8.83 8.20
CA GLN A 105 -22.13 9.74 7.21
C GLN A 105 -20.88 9.11 6.61
N ILE A 106 -20.98 8.71 5.34
CA ILE A 106 -19.87 8.20 4.54
C ILE A 106 -19.63 9.17 3.40
N ILE A 107 -18.45 9.81 3.40
CA ILE A 107 -18.03 10.75 2.36
C ILE A 107 -17.05 10.02 1.45
N VAL A 108 -17.44 9.77 0.20
CA VAL A 108 -16.56 9.14 -0.79
C VAL A 108 -15.85 10.20 -1.62
N LYS A 109 -14.53 10.05 -1.80
CA LYS A 109 -13.66 10.95 -2.55
C LYS A 109 -12.75 10.18 -3.48
N TRP A 110 -12.54 10.72 -4.68
CA TRP A 110 -11.53 10.24 -5.61
C TRP A 110 -10.30 11.13 -5.55
N ILE A 111 -9.14 10.52 -5.31
CA ILE A 111 -7.86 11.19 -5.40
C ILE A 111 -7.46 11.23 -6.87
N GLY A 112 -7.57 12.42 -7.48
CA GLY A 112 -7.32 12.61 -8.91
C GLY A 112 -5.85 12.79 -9.28
N LYS A 113 -4.94 12.95 -8.31
CA LYS A 113 -3.51 13.20 -8.54
C LYS A 113 -2.63 12.63 -7.42
N PRO A 114 -1.35 12.31 -7.71
CA PRO A 114 -0.72 12.38 -9.03
C PRO A 114 -1.13 11.21 -9.93
N SER A 115 -1.10 11.40 -11.24
CA SER A 115 -1.26 10.29 -12.20
C SER A 115 0.10 9.62 -12.39
N GLN A 116 0.12 8.32 -12.66
CA GLN A 116 1.39 7.63 -12.89
C GLN A 116 2.02 8.03 -14.23
N PRO A 117 3.34 8.27 -14.29
CA PRO A 117 4.03 8.63 -15.54
C PRO A 117 4.27 7.45 -16.49
N ASP A 118 4.25 6.22 -15.97
CA ASP A 118 4.54 4.99 -16.71
C ASP A 118 3.50 3.89 -16.38
N LEU A 119 3.58 2.72 -17.02
CA LEU A 119 2.69 1.57 -16.75
C LEU A 119 3.19 0.63 -15.63
N LYS A 120 4.24 1.00 -14.89
CA LYS A 120 4.97 0.08 -13.99
C LYS A 120 5.09 0.57 -12.56
N CYS A 121 4.67 1.80 -12.25
CA CYS A 121 4.89 2.40 -10.94
C CYS A 121 3.65 2.48 -10.03
N CYS A 122 2.52 1.89 -10.42
CA CYS A 122 1.27 1.92 -9.64
C CYS A 122 1.46 1.60 -8.15
N GLY A 123 2.22 0.56 -7.81
CA GLY A 123 2.51 0.21 -6.41
C GLY A 123 3.33 1.28 -5.67
N VAL A 124 4.27 1.93 -6.35
CA VAL A 124 5.05 3.05 -5.79
C VAL A 124 4.14 4.25 -5.53
N MET A 125 3.21 4.51 -6.45
CA MET A 125 2.23 5.59 -6.34
C MET A 125 1.27 5.35 -5.16
N VAL A 126 0.77 4.11 -5.00
CA VAL A 126 -0.05 3.70 -3.85
C VAL A 126 0.68 3.96 -2.54
N LEU A 127 1.94 3.52 -2.40
CA LEU A 127 2.73 3.77 -1.18
C LEU A 127 2.93 5.27 -0.92
N GLY A 128 3.15 6.06 -1.98
CA GLY A 128 3.28 7.51 -1.89
C GLY A 128 2.01 8.19 -1.37
N ILE A 129 0.83 7.82 -1.89
CA ILE A 129 -0.47 8.34 -1.43
C ILE A 129 -0.75 7.91 0.01
N VAL A 130 -0.52 6.65 0.36
CA VAL A 130 -0.69 6.16 1.73
C VAL A 130 0.19 6.95 2.70
N TYR A 131 1.48 7.13 2.39
CA TYR A 131 2.37 7.96 3.20
C TYR A 131 1.86 9.40 3.32
N ALA A 132 1.40 9.99 2.22
CA ALA A 132 0.91 11.36 2.19
C ALA A 132 -0.29 11.57 3.12
N TYR A 133 -1.27 10.67 3.07
CA TYR A 133 -2.48 10.74 3.90
C TYR A 133 -2.17 10.50 5.38
N LEU A 134 -1.46 9.41 5.69
CA LEU A 134 -1.24 9.00 7.07
C LEU A 134 -0.28 9.94 7.82
N ARG A 135 0.60 10.64 7.11
CA ARG A 135 1.51 11.64 7.71
C ARG A 135 0.97 13.06 7.63
N ASN A 136 -0.28 13.25 7.18
CA ASN A 136 -0.89 14.57 6.95
C ASN A 136 0.00 15.47 6.07
N THR A 137 0.61 14.86 5.05
CA THR A 137 1.46 15.52 4.06
C THR A 137 0.75 15.52 2.70
N HIS A 138 -0.39 16.22 2.62
CA HIS A 138 -1.19 16.40 1.39
C HIS A 138 -0.46 17.08 0.22
N ARG A 139 0.84 17.35 0.35
CA ARG A 139 1.68 17.92 -0.72
C ARG A 139 1.88 16.95 -1.87
N PHE A 140 1.87 15.64 -1.64
CA PHE A 140 2.14 14.65 -2.69
C PHE A 140 1.14 14.71 -3.85
N GLU A 141 -0.14 15.00 -3.58
CA GLU A 141 -1.17 15.20 -4.62
C GLU A 141 -0.87 16.38 -5.57
N ARG A 142 -0.03 17.33 -5.13
CA ARG A 142 0.35 18.52 -5.91
C ARG A 142 1.61 18.32 -6.73
N HIS A 143 2.31 17.19 -6.57
CA HIS A 143 3.59 16.97 -7.23
C HIS A 143 3.38 16.50 -8.67
N GLY A 144 4.21 17.03 -9.58
CA GLY A 144 4.38 16.45 -10.91
C GLY A 144 5.29 15.21 -10.81
N VAL A 145 4.71 14.02 -10.88
CA VAL A 145 5.47 12.77 -10.77
C VAL A 145 6.05 12.42 -12.14
N THR A 146 7.38 12.42 -12.22
CA THR A 146 8.15 12.00 -13.39
C THR A 146 8.79 10.62 -13.15
N GLU A 147 9.32 9.99 -14.20
CA GLU A 147 10.07 8.72 -14.06
C GLU A 147 11.28 8.85 -13.11
N ALA A 148 11.99 9.98 -13.17
CA ALA A 148 13.09 10.27 -12.26
C ALA A 148 12.60 10.39 -10.80
N TYR A 149 11.43 11.00 -10.59
CA TYR A 149 10.80 11.08 -9.28
C TYR A 149 10.47 9.68 -8.74
N VAL A 150 9.86 8.82 -9.58
CA VAL A 150 9.57 7.42 -9.24
C VAL A 150 10.84 6.65 -8.89
N SER A 151 11.92 6.86 -9.66
CA SER A 151 13.22 6.22 -9.41
C SER A 151 13.78 6.56 -8.04
N VAL A 152 13.63 7.82 -7.60
CA VAL A 152 14.03 8.25 -6.25
C VAL A 152 13.19 7.57 -5.17
N ILE A 153 11.87 7.43 -5.35
CA ILE A 153 11.04 6.71 -4.38
C ILE A 153 11.43 5.23 -4.32
N ARG A 154 11.65 4.58 -5.46
CA ARG A 154 12.11 3.19 -5.52
C ARG A 154 13.43 3.00 -4.78
N LEU A 155 14.37 3.93 -4.94
CA LEU A 155 15.64 3.91 -4.20
C LEU A 155 15.43 4.04 -2.70
N ARG A 156 14.55 4.94 -2.25
CA ARG A 156 14.20 5.07 -0.82
C ARG A 156 13.55 3.81 -0.26
N LEU A 157 12.66 3.18 -1.02
CA LEU A 157 12.02 1.91 -0.63
C LEU A 157 13.04 0.78 -0.55
N ALA A 158 13.95 0.69 -1.52
CA ALA A 158 15.04 -0.28 -1.50
C ALA A 158 15.96 -0.07 -0.28
N TRP A 159 16.30 1.18 0.03
CA TRP A 159 17.07 1.53 1.22
C TRP A 159 16.36 1.09 2.51
N LEU A 160 15.06 1.40 2.64
CA LEU A 160 14.27 0.97 3.80
C LEU A 160 14.24 -0.55 3.94
N LEU A 161 14.01 -1.29 2.86
CA LEU A 161 14.04 -2.74 2.87
C LEU A 161 15.40 -3.26 3.38
N LEU A 162 16.50 -2.78 2.79
CA LEU A 162 17.85 -3.21 3.16
C LEU A 162 18.22 -2.89 4.62
N CYS A 163 17.79 -1.73 5.13
CA CYS A 163 18.11 -1.30 6.49
C CYS A 163 17.23 -1.92 7.57
N THR A 164 16.01 -2.33 7.25
CA THR A 164 15.05 -2.88 8.22
C THR A 164 15.05 -4.41 8.24
N THR A 165 15.45 -5.05 7.13
CA THR A 165 15.83 -6.46 7.17
C THR A 165 17.08 -6.58 8.02
N LYS A 166 16.93 -6.96 9.29
CA LYS A 166 18.07 -7.48 10.05
C LYS A 166 18.72 -8.54 9.19
N MET A 167 20.03 -8.42 8.94
CA MET A 167 20.80 -9.55 8.44
C MET A 167 20.69 -10.63 9.52
N ILE A 168 19.74 -11.54 9.36
CA ILE A 168 19.71 -12.78 10.12
C ILE A 168 21.04 -13.44 9.77
N PRO A 169 21.91 -13.77 10.74
CA PRO A 169 23.12 -14.51 10.45
C PRO A 169 22.71 -15.74 9.64
N HIS A 170 23.13 -15.81 8.39
CA HIS A 170 22.77 -16.94 7.54
C HIS A 170 23.25 -18.20 8.25
N SER A 171 22.38 -19.20 8.41
CA SER A 171 22.86 -20.54 8.72
C SER A 171 23.90 -20.92 7.67
N GLU A 172 24.90 -21.73 8.02
CA GLU A 172 25.93 -22.16 7.05
C GLU A 172 25.32 -22.73 5.76
N LYS A 173 24.15 -23.37 5.88
CA LYS A 173 23.37 -23.86 4.75
C LYS A 173 22.93 -22.73 3.82
N ASN A 174 22.31 -21.68 4.36
CA ASN A 174 21.85 -20.53 3.58
C ASN A 174 23.03 -19.78 2.94
N LEU A 175 24.18 -19.70 3.63
CA LEU A 175 25.39 -19.07 3.09
C LEU A 175 25.94 -19.84 1.88
N LYS A 176 25.99 -21.18 1.97
CA LYS A 176 26.43 -22.05 0.87
C LYS A 176 25.49 -21.98 -0.34
N GLU A 177 24.18 -21.97 -0.11
CA GLU A 177 23.19 -21.82 -1.19
C GLU A 177 23.29 -20.45 -1.86
N MET A 178 23.52 -19.39 -1.09
CA MET A 178 23.71 -18.03 -1.63
C MET A 178 25.01 -17.91 -2.43
N GLN A 179 26.11 -18.52 -1.95
CA GLN A 179 27.37 -18.58 -2.70
C GLN A 179 27.22 -19.35 -4.02
N LYS A 180 26.51 -20.49 -4.00
CA LYS A 180 26.23 -21.27 -5.21
C LYS A 180 25.40 -20.46 -6.21
N THR A 181 24.37 -19.78 -5.74
CA THR A 181 23.52 -18.93 -6.58
C THR A 181 24.33 -17.78 -7.20
N ASN A 182 25.19 -17.12 -6.42
CA ASN A 182 26.06 -16.05 -6.92
C ASN A 182 27.07 -16.56 -7.97
N GLN A 183 27.60 -17.78 -7.81
CA GLN A 183 28.48 -18.40 -8.79
C GLN A 183 27.73 -18.72 -10.10
N GLU A 184 26.51 -19.22 -10.01
CA GLU A 184 25.67 -19.50 -11.19
C GLU A 184 25.30 -18.21 -11.91
N ILE A 185 24.91 -17.15 -11.20
CA ILE A 185 24.61 -15.83 -11.77
C ILE A 185 25.85 -15.21 -12.43
N SER A 186 27.03 -15.33 -11.81
CA SER A 186 28.26 -14.78 -12.37
C SER A 186 28.65 -15.44 -13.70
N LYS A 187 28.37 -16.74 -13.85
CA LYS A 187 28.58 -17.48 -15.11
C LYS A 187 27.64 -17.06 -16.24
N VAL A 188 26.48 -16.51 -15.90
CA VAL A 188 25.48 -16.04 -16.88
C VAL A 188 25.71 -14.57 -17.25
N LEU A 189 26.20 -13.76 -16.31
CA LEU A 189 26.34 -12.31 -16.48
C LEU A 189 27.71 -11.85 -17.01
N LEU A 190 28.74 -12.68 -16.92
CA LEU A 190 30.05 -12.38 -17.52
C LEU A 190 30.12 -13.06 -18.90
N PRO A 191 30.40 -12.31 -19.99
CA PRO A 191 30.68 -12.94 -21.28
C PRO A 191 31.95 -13.79 -21.15
N GLN A 192 31.94 -14.98 -21.75
CA GLN A 192 33.12 -15.85 -21.83
C GLN A 192 34.24 -15.20 -22.63
#